data_AF-A0A820UMV5-F1
#
_entry.id   AF-A0A820UMV5-F1
#
_cell.length_a   1.000
_cell.length_b   1.000
_cell.length_c   1.000
_cell.angle_alpha   90.00
_cell.angle_beta   90.00
_cell.angle_gamma   90.00
#
_symmetry.space_group_name_H-M   'P 1'
#
loop_
_entity.id
_entity.type
_entity.pdbx_description
1 polymer ?
#
loop_
_entity_poly.entity_id
_entity_poly.type
_entity_poly.pdbx_seq_one_letter_code
_entity_poly.pdbx_strand_id
1 'polypeptide(L)'
;MFTFSASATQPIRTFGKSVDGWLRTALGYLPERLKTIKLTIINAFAMTLRRYTPLNHLVQVARAVLLNATQVNQMLADLNKVDFHKVQEQAWWVCECDDNLISRIERKFKNHLSSQSTLEDWAQGLDSLLNDLLKPYSNFTAEKYAKQAK
;
A
#
# COMPACT_ATOMS: atom_id res chain seq x y z
N MET A 1 -1.66 10.28 3.99
CA MET A 1 -0.87 9.88 2.79
C MET A 1 -0.93 11.04 1.79
N PHE A 2 0.20 11.65 1.42
CA PHE A 2 0.18 12.73 0.41
C PHE A 2 -0.11 12.12 -0.96
N THR A 3 -1.24 12.49 -1.55
CA THR A 3 -1.63 12.06 -2.89
C THR A 3 -1.57 13.25 -3.82
N PHE A 4 -0.85 13.12 -4.93
CA PHE A 4 -0.86 14.13 -5.99
C PHE A 4 -2.23 14.10 -6.68
N SER A 5 -2.70 15.26 -7.11
CA SER A 5 -3.88 15.32 -7.97
C SER A 5 -3.62 14.55 -9.27
N ALA A 6 -4.69 14.07 -9.90
CA ALA A 6 -4.60 13.45 -11.23
C ALA A 6 -3.92 14.40 -12.23
N SER A 7 -4.21 15.71 -12.14
CA SER A 7 -3.60 16.75 -12.97
C SER A 7 -2.10 16.94 -12.76
N ALA A 8 -1.58 16.69 -11.55
CA ALA A 8 -0.15 16.80 -11.25
C ALA A 8 0.64 15.52 -11.55
N THR A 9 -0.04 14.37 -11.65
CA THR A 9 0.61 13.05 -11.79
C THR A 9 1.41 12.95 -13.10
N GLN A 10 0.82 13.39 -14.22
CA GLN A 10 1.48 13.34 -15.53
C GLN A 10 2.67 14.31 -15.63
N PRO A 11 2.56 15.59 -15.23
CA PRO A 11 3.72 16.48 -15.11
C PRO A 11 4.86 15.91 -14.25
N ILE A 12 4.55 15.34 -13.08
CA ILE A 12 5.55 14.73 -12.18
C ILE A 12 6.25 13.54 -12.86
N ARG A 13 5.50 12.69 -13.56
CA ARG A 13 6.06 11.56 -14.29
C ARG A 13 7.01 12.02 -15.40
N THR A 14 6.63 13.04 -16.15
CA THR A 14 7.46 13.62 -17.22
C THR A 14 8.73 14.22 -16.64
N PHE A 15 8.62 15.02 -15.57
CA PHE A 15 9.77 15.58 -14.85
C PHE A 15 10.73 14.49 -14.39
N GLY A 16 10.23 13.46 -13.70
CA GLY A 16 11.05 12.36 -13.18
C GLY A 16 11.75 11.55 -14.27
N LYS A 17 11.26 11.55 -15.52
CA LYS A 17 11.93 10.91 -16.67
C LYS A 17 13.04 11.79 -17.25
N SER A 18 12.81 13.09 -17.35
CA SER A 18 13.63 13.99 -18.16
C SER A 18 14.67 14.77 -17.35
N VAL A 19 14.50 14.90 -16.03
CA VAL A 19 15.33 15.80 -15.21
C VAL A 19 16.83 15.45 -15.18
N ASP A 20 17.21 14.17 -15.26
CA ASP A 20 18.63 13.76 -15.35
C ASP A 20 19.27 14.31 -16.63
N GLY A 21 18.61 14.15 -17.78
CA GLY A 21 19.07 14.68 -19.06
C GLY A 21 19.16 16.19 -19.06
N TRP A 22 18.14 16.88 -18.55
CA TRP A 22 18.15 18.35 -18.44
C TRP A 22 19.30 18.86 -17.58
N LEU A 23 19.57 18.22 -16.44
CA LEU A 23 20.66 18.64 -15.57
C LEU A 23 22.05 18.26 -16.10
N ARG A 24 22.21 17.15 -16.83
CA ARG A 24 23.48 16.85 -17.50
C ARG A 24 23.87 17.95 -18.49
N THR A 25 22.91 18.42 -19.28
CA THR A 25 23.11 19.53 -20.21
C THR A 25 23.41 20.83 -19.45
N ALA A 26 22.60 21.17 -18.45
CA ALA A 26 22.75 22.42 -17.70
C ALA A 26 24.06 22.48 -16.89
N LEU A 27 24.54 21.35 -16.36
CA LEU A 27 25.76 21.29 -15.54
C LEU A 27 27.03 21.03 -16.37
N GLY A 28 26.95 21.05 -17.70
CA GLY A 28 28.04 20.68 -18.60
C GLY A 28 29.36 21.43 -18.34
N TYR A 29 29.26 22.70 -17.91
CA TYR A 29 30.40 23.59 -17.63
C TYR A 29 31.05 23.39 -16.25
N LEU A 30 30.47 22.56 -15.37
CA LEU A 30 31.00 22.35 -14.02
C LEU A 30 32.09 21.26 -14.00
N PRO A 31 33.04 21.35 -13.05
CA PRO A 31 33.96 20.26 -12.75
C PRO A 31 33.20 18.96 -12.45
N GLU A 32 33.73 17.83 -12.92
CA GLU A 32 33.07 16.53 -12.85
C GLU A 32 32.63 16.16 -11.42
N ARG A 33 33.46 16.43 -10.41
CA ARG A 33 33.11 16.14 -9.01
C ARG A 33 31.82 16.85 -8.55
N LEU A 34 31.62 18.11 -8.95
CA LEU A 34 30.41 18.87 -8.60
C LEU A 34 29.20 18.41 -9.40
N LYS A 35 29.41 18.05 -10.68
CA LYS A 35 28.39 17.46 -11.55
C LYS A 35 27.87 16.15 -10.97
N THR A 36 28.75 15.23 -10.56
CA THR A 36 28.39 13.93 -9.98
C THR A 36 27.56 14.07 -8.71
N ILE A 37 27.93 14.96 -7.79
CA ILE A 37 27.18 15.15 -6.53
C ILE A 37 25.76 15.61 -6.82
N LYS A 38 25.59 16.63 -7.68
CA LYS A 38 24.26 17.14 -8.05
C LYS A 38 23.42 16.10 -8.80
N LEU A 39 24.03 15.34 -9.71
CA LEU A 39 23.35 14.27 -10.45
C LEU A 39 22.95 13.11 -9.53
N THR A 40 23.70 12.82 -8.48
CA THR A 40 23.33 11.76 -7.52
C THR A 40 22.04 12.13 -6.77
N ILE A 41 21.97 13.36 -6.27
CA ILE A 41 20.80 13.85 -5.53
C ILE A 41 19.56 13.86 -6.42
N ILE A 42 19.67 14.40 -7.64
CA ILE A 42 18.51 14.45 -8.52
C ILE A 42 18.07 13.07 -8.98
N ASN A 43 19.00 12.14 -9.21
CA ASN A 43 18.63 10.78 -9.58
C ASN A 43 17.91 10.07 -8.45
N ALA A 44 18.35 10.23 -7.20
CA ALA A 44 17.61 9.72 -6.04
C ALA A 44 16.19 10.33 -5.95
N PHE A 45 16.06 11.64 -6.18
CA PHE A 45 14.76 12.30 -6.21
C PHE A 45 13.87 11.80 -7.35
N ALA A 46 14.39 11.72 -8.57
CA ALA A 46 13.67 11.24 -9.74
C ALA A 46 13.23 9.78 -9.57
N MET A 47 14.08 8.92 -8.99
CA MET A 47 13.74 7.55 -8.64
C MET A 47 12.62 7.49 -7.61
N THR A 48 12.65 8.37 -6.60
CA THR A 48 11.56 8.49 -5.62
C THR A 48 10.26 8.83 -6.34
N LEU A 49 10.22 9.87 -7.19
CA LEU A 49 9.00 10.21 -7.94
C LEU A 49 8.49 9.05 -8.81
N ARG A 50 9.39 8.33 -9.48
CA ARG A 50 9.04 7.15 -10.29
C ARG A 50 8.43 6.03 -9.44
N ARG A 51 8.90 5.82 -8.22
CA ARG A 51 8.36 4.83 -7.27
C ARG A 51 6.99 5.24 -6.72
N TYR A 52 6.78 6.51 -6.42
CA TYR A 52 5.52 7.01 -5.86
C TYR A 52 4.40 7.23 -6.90
N THR A 53 4.72 7.41 -8.18
CA THR A 53 3.70 7.65 -9.23
C THR A 53 2.70 6.48 -9.36
N PRO A 54 3.12 5.20 -9.47
CA PRO A 54 2.17 4.08 -9.51
C PRO A 54 1.35 3.94 -8.21
N LEU A 55 1.98 4.17 -7.06
CA LEU A 55 1.30 4.13 -5.76
C LEU A 55 0.22 5.21 -5.67
N ASN A 56 0.48 6.41 -6.19
CA ASN A 56 -0.51 7.47 -6.25
C ASN A 56 -1.72 7.08 -7.09
N HIS A 57 -1.49 6.41 -8.23
CA HIS A 57 -2.58 5.89 -9.06
C HIS A 57 -3.40 4.83 -8.32
N LEU A 58 -2.76 3.88 -7.63
CA LEU A 58 -3.47 2.87 -6.84
C LEU A 58 -4.37 3.51 -5.77
N VAL A 59 -3.87 4.55 -5.09
CA VAL A 59 -4.68 5.30 -4.11
C VAL A 59 -5.88 5.97 -4.76
N GLN A 60 -5.70 6.59 -5.93
CA GLN A 60 -6.81 7.22 -6.65
C GLN A 60 -7.87 6.21 -7.09
N VAL A 61 -7.45 5.06 -7.63
CA VAL A 61 -8.36 3.96 -8.01
C VAL A 61 -9.10 3.44 -6.78
N ALA A 62 -8.39 3.16 -5.70
CA ALA A 62 -9.01 2.67 -4.46
C ALA A 62 -10.03 3.67 -3.91
N ARG A 63 -9.70 4.96 -3.86
CA ARG A 63 -10.64 6.00 -3.45
C ARG A 63 -11.86 6.09 -4.36
N ALA A 64 -11.68 6.01 -5.68
CA ALA A 64 -12.79 6.04 -6.62
C ALA A 64 -13.77 4.88 -6.39
N VAL A 65 -13.26 3.68 -6.08
CA VAL A 65 -14.09 2.52 -5.74
C VAL A 65 -14.80 2.73 -4.39
N LEU A 66 -14.07 3.15 -3.35
CA LEU A 66 -14.63 3.32 -2.00
C LEU A 66 -15.67 4.45 -1.90
N LEU A 67 -15.57 5.47 -2.76
CA LEU A 67 -16.58 6.53 -2.85
C LEU A 67 -17.83 6.10 -3.64
N ASN A 68 -17.75 5.00 -4.39
CA ASN A 68 -18.89 4.48 -5.15
C ASN A 68 -19.72 3.52 -4.29
N ALA A 69 -20.79 4.04 -3.68
CA ALA A 69 -21.68 3.27 -2.81
C ALA A 69 -22.26 2.02 -3.49
N THR A 70 -22.58 2.06 -4.78
CA THR A 70 -23.07 0.88 -5.52
C THR A 70 -22.01 -0.23 -5.58
N GLN A 71 -20.76 0.12 -5.89
CA GLN A 71 -19.66 -0.85 -5.91
C GLN A 71 -19.37 -1.39 -4.50
N VAL A 72 -19.33 -0.53 -3.48
CA VAL A 72 -19.09 -0.95 -2.09
C VAL A 72 -20.20 -1.89 -1.59
N ASN A 73 -21.47 -1.59 -1.87
CA ASN A 73 -22.59 -2.46 -1.51
C ASN A 73 -22.52 -3.81 -2.23
N GLN A 74 -22.09 -3.81 -3.50
CA GLN A 74 -21.85 -5.06 -4.24
C GLN A 74 -20.71 -5.86 -3.60
N MET A 75 -19.59 -5.22 -3.23
CA MET A 75 -18.49 -5.87 -2.51
C MET A 75 -18.96 -6.48 -1.19
N LEU A 76 -19.82 -5.79 -0.43
CA LEU A 76 -20.40 -6.31 0.81
C LEU A 76 -21.33 -7.51 0.55
N ALA A 77 -22.17 -7.43 -0.49
CA ALA A 77 -23.04 -8.53 -0.88
C ALA A 77 -22.24 -9.77 -1.29
N ASP A 78 -21.14 -9.59 -2.02
CA ASP A 78 -20.26 -10.69 -2.41
C ASP A 78 -19.49 -11.25 -1.21
N LEU A 79 -19.06 -10.40 -0.27
CA LEU A 79 -18.45 -10.84 0.99
C LEU A 79 -19.43 -11.66 1.84
N ASN A 80 -20.72 -11.29 1.88
CA ASN A 80 -21.75 -12.04 2.61
C ASN A 80 -22.05 -13.43 2.03
N LYS A 81 -21.68 -13.68 0.75
CA LYS A 81 -21.83 -15.00 0.12
C LYS A 81 -20.66 -15.94 0.42
N VAL A 82 -19.56 -15.43 0.98
CA VAL A 82 -18.39 -16.24 1.33
C VAL A 82 -18.71 -17.09 2.55
N ASP A 83 -18.46 -18.39 2.44
CA ASP A 83 -18.54 -19.33 3.56
C ASP A 83 -17.24 -19.25 4.39
N PHE A 84 -17.23 -18.35 5.38
CA PHE A 84 -16.08 -18.14 6.24
C PHE A 84 -15.74 -19.33 7.13
N HIS A 85 -16.69 -20.23 7.37
CA HIS A 85 -16.42 -21.47 8.10
C HIS A 85 -15.47 -22.37 7.30
N LYS A 86 -15.71 -22.53 6.00
CA LYS A 86 -14.80 -23.27 5.11
C LYS A 86 -13.44 -22.58 4.97
N VAL A 87 -13.42 -21.25 4.86
CA VAL A 87 -12.16 -20.50 4.80
C VAL A 87 -11.34 -20.74 6.07
N GLN A 88 -12.00 -20.76 7.23
CA GLN A 88 -11.38 -21.04 8.51
C GLN A 88 -10.84 -22.48 8.59
N GLU A 89 -11.62 -23.49 8.20
CA GLU A 89 -11.14 -24.88 8.17
C GLU A 89 -9.91 -25.04 7.27
N GLN A 90 -9.90 -24.40 6.10
CA GLN A 90 -8.75 -24.43 5.18
C GLN A 90 -7.53 -23.70 5.75
N ALA A 91 -7.74 -22.54 6.38
CA ALA A 91 -6.66 -21.80 7.04
C ALA A 91 -6.08 -22.61 8.20
N TRP A 92 -6.94 -23.25 9.01
CA TRP A 92 -6.52 -24.14 10.08
C TRP A 92 -5.67 -25.30 9.55
N TRP A 93 -6.10 -25.97 8.47
CA TRP A 93 -5.33 -27.06 7.87
C TRP A 93 -3.93 -26.62 7.43
N VAL A 94 -3.80 -25.40 6.90
CA VAL A 94 -2.54 -24.91 6.32
C VAL A 94 -1.59 -24.34 7.37
N CYS A 95 -2.09 -23.57 8.33
CA CYS A 95 -1.27 -22.77 9.26
C CYS A 95 -1.66 -22.89 10.73
N GLU A 96 -2.57 -23.80 11.09
CA GLU A 96 -3.14 -23.90 12.46
C GLU A 96 -3.63 -22.53 12.96
N CYS A 97 -4.18 -21.74 12.04
CA CYS A 97 -4.54 -20.36 12.28
C CYS A 97 -5.74 -20.26 13.25
N ASP A 98 -5.61 -19.45 14.32
CA ASP A 98 -6.65 -19.24 15.33
C ASP A 98 -8.05 -19.04 14.72
N ASP A 99 -9.01 -19.83 15.19
CA ASP A 99 -10.42 -19.80 14.78
C ASP A 99 -11.03 -18.39 14.83
N ASN A 100 -10.60 -17.57 15.79
CA ASN A 100 -11.10 -16.21 15.95
C ASN A 100 -10.49 -15.23 14.94
N LEU A 101 -9.39 -15.58 14.28
CA LEU A 101 -8.70 -14.70 13.33
C LEU A 101 -9.58 -14.40 12.12
N ILE A 102 -10.08 -15.44 11.46
CA ILE A 102 -10.88 -15.31 10.25
C ILE A 102 -12.19 -14.56 10.55
N SER A 103 -12.86 -14.91 11.64
CA SER A 103 -14.05 -14.21 12.13
C SER A 103 -13.79 -12.72 12.44
N ARG A 104 -12.61 -12.38 13.01
CA ARG A 104 -12.22 -10.99 13.28
C ARG A 104 -11.96 -10.22 11.99
N ILE A 105 -11.28 -10.83 11.01
CA ILE A 105 -11.02 -10.23 9.69
C ILE A 105 -12.34 -9.96 8.98
N GLU A 106 -13.21 -10.96 8.89
CA GLU A 106 -14.53 -10.85 8.29
C GLU A 106 -15.30 -9.68 8.89
N ARG A 107 -15.44 -9.64 10.23
CA ARG A 107 -16.17 -8.58 10.93
C ARG A 107 -15.59 -7.19 10.64
N LYS A 108 -14.26 -7.03 10.65
CA LYS A 108 -13.63 -5.74 10.33
C LYS A 108 -13.93 -5.31 8.89
N PHE A 109 -13.83 -6.23 7.93
CA PHE A 109 -14.11 -5.94 6.53
C PHE A 109 -15.58 -5.56 6.31
N LYS A 110 -16.51 -6.33 6.89
CA LYS A 110 -17.95 -6.03 6.83
C LYS A 110 -18.26 -4.65 7.44
N ASN A 111 -17.67 -4.33 8.59
CA ASN A 111 -17.85 -3.02 9.23
C ASN A 111 -17.38 -1.89 8.32
N HIS A 112 -16.15 -1.97 7.77
CA HIS A 112 -15.63 -0.93 6.88
C HIS A 112 -16.46 -0.75 5.61
N LEU A 113 -16.92 -1.85 4.99
CA LEU A 113 -17.80 -1.79 3.81
C LEU A 113 -19.15 -1.18 4.17
N SER A 114 -19.77 -1.59 5.29
CA SER A 114 -21.09 -1.10 5.71
C SER A 114 -21.08 0.39 6.11
N SER A 115 -19.97 0.87 6.65
CA SER A 115 -19.81 2.28 7.06
C SER A 115 -19.29 3.17 5.94
N GLN A 116 -19.09 2.64 4.72
CA GLN A 116 -18.51 3.36 3.59
C GLN A 116 -17.20 4.07 3.98
N SER A 117 -16.34 3.36 4.71
CA SER A 117 -15.08 3.90 5.24
C SER A 117 -14.17 4.46 4.15
N THR A 118 -13.45 5.53 4.48
CA THR A 118 -12.43 6.11 3.59
C THR A 118 -11.22 5.18 3.44
N LEU A 119 -10.39 5.42 2.42
CA LEU A 119 -9.16 4.64 2.25
C LEU A 119 -8.24 4.75 3.48
N GLU A 120 -8.21 5.92 4.11
CA GLU A 120 -7.43 6.18 5.33
C GLU A 120 -7.95 5.35 6.50
N ASP A 121 -9.27 5.27 6.69
CA ASP A 121 -9.88 4.43 7.72
C ASP A 121 -9.56 2.94 7.49
N TRP A 122 -9.62 2.49 6.23
CA TRP A 122 -9.19 1.13 5.85
C TRP A 122 -7.72 0.88 6.21
N ALA A 123 -6.83 1.82 5.89
CA ALA A 123 -5.41 1.69 6.20
C ALA A 123 -5.16 1.62 7.71
N GLN A 124 -5.83 2.46 8.50
CA GLN A 124 -5.73 2.43 9.96
C GLN A 124 -6.33 1.14 10.55
N GLY A 125 -7.45 0.67 10.01
CA GLY A 125 -8.12 -0.56 10.43
C GLY A 125 -7.26 -1.80 10.20
N LEU A 126 -6.59 -1.86 9.03
CA LEU A 126 -5.61 -2.88 8.68
C LEU A 126 -4.35 -2.81 9.54
N ASP A 127 -3.80 -1.62 9.78
CA ASP A 127 -2.64 -1.46 10.67
C ASP A 127 -2.96 -1.92 12.10
N SER A 128 -4.13 -1.56 12.62
CA SER A 128 -4.59 -2.01 13.94
C SER A 128 -4.81 -3.52 13.98
N LEU A 129 -5.37 -4.11 12.92
CA LEU A 129 -5.52 -5.57 12.80
C LEU A 129 -4.13 -6.23 12.84
N LEU A 130 -3.20 -5.77 12.00
CA LEU A 130 -1.86 -6.33 11.89
C LEU A 130 -1.11 -6.23 13.22
N ASN A 131 -1.16 -5.08 13.89
CA ASN A 131 -0.56 -4.89 15.20
C ASN A 131 -1.13 -5.88 16.23
N ASP A 132 -2.44 -6.11 16.24
CA ASP A 132 -3.03 -7.12 17.13
C ASP A 132 -2.56 -8.55 16.82
N LEU A 133 -2.35 -8.87 15.55
CA LEU A 133 -1.88 -10.20 15.11
C LEU A 133 -0.39 -10.42 15.35
N LEU A 134 0.40 -9.36 15.24
CA LEU A 134 1.84 -9.42 15.45
C LEU A 134 2.24 -9.26 16.91
N LYS A 135 1.35 -8.77 17.80
CA LYS A 135 1.59 -8.64 19.25
C LYS A 135 2.22 -9.89 19.88
N PRO A 136 1.69 -11.12 19.68
CA PRO A 136 2.31 -12.33 20.22
C PRO A 136 3.76 -12.54 19.77
N TYR A 137 4.11 -11.99 18.62
CA TYR A 137 5.42 -12.13 17.99
C TYR A 137 6.34 -10.92 18.21
N SER A 138 5.88 -9.86 18.88
CA SER A 138 6.63 -8.60 19.04
C SER A 138 8.01 -8.73 19.70
N ASN A 139 8.27 -9.83 20.41
CA ASN A 139 9.56 -10.14 21.03
C ASN A 139 10.48 -11.00 20.14
N PHE A 140 10.07 -11.36 18.94
CA PHE A 140 10.85 -12.17 18.02
C PHE A 140 11.76 -11.25 17.21
N THR A 141 13.04 -11.61 17.09
CA THR A 141 13.94 -10.94 16.14
C THR A 141 13.48 -11.25 14.71
N ALA A 142 13.76 -10.36 13.75
CA ALA A 142 13.35 -10.53 12.34
C ALA A 142 13.78 -11.90 11.75
N GLU A 143 14.92 -12.44 12.20
CA GLU A 143 15.41 -13.78 11.83
C GLU A 143 14.57 -14.94 12.38
N LYS A 144 13.87 -14.73 13.51
CA LYS A 144 13.06 -15.75 14.18
C LYS A 144 11.64 -15.80 13.62
N TYR A 145 11.11 -14.67 13.14
CA TYR A 145 9.86 -14.60 12.36
C TYR A 145 9.89 -15.50 11.11
N ALA A 146 10.99 -15.46 10.34
CA ALA A 146 11.12 -16.25 9.11
C ALA A 146 11.19 -17.77 9.36
N LYS A 147 11.58 -18.20 10.57
CA LYS A 147 11.67 -19.62 10.94
C LYS A 147 10.37 -20.20 11.48
N GLN A 148 9.46 -19.35 11.98
CA GLN A 148 8.17 -19.77 12.54
C GLN A 148 6.98 -19.57 11.60
N ALA A 149 7.12 -18.82 10.51
CA ALA A 149 6.08 -18.66 9.49
C ALA A 149 5.95 -19.88 8.54
N LYS A 150 6.24 -21.09 9.04
CA LYS A 150 6.13 -22.35 8.29
C LYS A 150 4.81 -23.03 8.58
#